data_AF-A0A8S9G135-F1
#
_entry.id   AF-A0A8S9G135-F1
#
_cell.length_a   1.000
_cell.length_b   1.000
_cell.length_c   1.000
_cell.angle_alpha   90.00
_cell.angle_beta   90.00
_cell.angle_gamma   90.00
#
_symmetry.space_group_name_H-M   'P 1'
#
loop_
_entity.id
_entity.type
_entity.pdbx_description
1 polymer ?
#
loop_
_entity_poly.entity_id
_entity_poly.type
_entity_poly.pdbx_seq_one_letter_code
_entity_poly.pdbx_strand_id
1 'polypeptide(L)' 'MAADPTTKLCLVSVVLLLALVSSLQGVAADNLTKQKLNSKILQEEIVKKVNEHPNAGWKAALNDRFSNATVIDL' A
#
# COMPACT_ATOMS: atom_id res chain seq x y z
N MET A 1 33.45 2.03 -30.64
CA MET A 1 34.29 2.19 -29.43
C MET A 1 33.64 1.39 -28.31
N ALA A 2 34.14 0.20 -27.98
CA ALA A 2 33.53 -0.63 -26.93
C ALA A 2 33.90 -0.06 -25.55
N ALA A 3 32.91 0.10 -24.66
CA ALA A 3 33.16 0.58 -23.31
C ALA A 3 34.05 -0.42 -22.54
N ASP A 4 35.04 0.12 -21.84
CA ASP A 4 35.96 -0.62 -20.97
C ASP A 4 35.17 -1.44 -19.91
N PRO A 5 35.55 -2.71 -19.64
CA PRO A 5 34.87 -3.59 -18.69
C PRO A 5 34.56 -2.96 -17.33
N THR A 6 35.45 -2.09 -16.84
CA THR A 6 35.28 -1.36 -15.58
C THR A 6 34.08 -0.40 -15.63
N THR A 7 33.95 0.33 -16.73
CA THR A 7 32.81 1.23 -16.98
C THR A 7 31.49 0.46 -17.07
N LYS A 8 31.50 -0.73 -17.69
CA LYS A 8 30.31 -1.60 -17.75
C LYS A 8 29.89 -2.09 -16.38
N LEU A 9 30.84 -2.50 -15.53
CA LEU A 9 30.56 -2.96 -14.17
C LEU A 9 29.99 -1.84 -13.29
N CYS A 10 30.54 -0.63 -13.39
CA CYS A 10 30.01 0.55 -12.70
C CYS A 10 28.57 0.85 -13.12
N LEU A 11 28.27 0.83 -14.42
CA LEU A 11 26.91 1.07 -14.91
C LEU A 11 25.92 0.02 -14.40
N VAL A 12 26.28 -1.27 -14.42
CA VAL A 12 25.43 -2.34 -13.89
C VAL A 12 25.17 -2.16 -12.39
N SER A 13 26.20 -1.81 -11.62
CA SER A 13 26.06 -1.55 -10.17
C SER A 13 25.12 -0.37 -9.88
N VAL A 14 25.27 0.73 -10.62
CA VAL A 14 24.39 1.92 -10.49
C VAL A 14 22.95 1.57 -10.83
N VAL A 15 22.71 0.81 -11.91
CA VAL A 15 21.37 0.38 -12.31
C VAL A 15 20.74 -0.52 -11.24
N LEU A 16 21.51 -1.45 -10.66
CA LEU A 16 21.02 -2.34 -9.62
C LEU A 16 20.65 -1.57 -8.34
N LEU A 17 21.46 -0.60 -7.94
CA LEU A 17 21.17 0.27 -6.79
C LEU A 17 19.92 1.12 -7.02
N LEU A 18 19.75 1.69 -8.22
CA LEU A 18 18.54 2.44 -8.57
C LEU A 18 17.29 1.56 -8.52
N ALA A 19 17.37 0.34 -9.05
CA ALA A 19 16.25 -0.61 -9.02
C ALA A 19 15.86 -0.97 -7.58
N LEU A 20 16.85 -1.20 -6.71
CA LEU A 20 16.62 -1.51 -5.29
C LEU A 20 15.95 -0.34 -4.55
N VAL A 21 16.44 0.89 -4.76
CA VAL A 21 15.85 2.11 -4.17
C VAL A 21 14.43 2.35 -4.69
N SER A 22 14.19 2.09 -5.98
CA SER A 22 12.85 2.25 -6.59
C SER A 22 11.85 1.23 -6.04
N SER A 23 12.29 0.01 -5.74
CA SER A 23 11.45 -1.03 -5.13
C SER A 23 11.07 -0.76 -3.67
N LEU A 24 11.80 0.14 -2.99
CA LEU A 24 11.56 0.54 -1.61
C LEU A 24 10.54 1.69 -1.47
N GLN A 25 10.03 2.22 -2.58
CA GLN A 25 8.95 3.21 -2.57
C GLN A 25 7.68 2.54 -2.05
N GLY A 26 7.47 2.64 -0.74
CA GLY A 26 6.20 2.27 -0.11
C GLY A 26 5.06 3.01 -0.81
N VAL A 27 3.92 2.33 -0.96
CA VAL A 27 2.71 2.88 -1.57
C VAL A 27 2.32 4.15 -0.82
N ALA A 28 2.72 5.30 -1.34
CA ALA A 28 2.43 6.58 -0.72
C ALA A 28 0.92 6.78 -0.70
N ALA A 29 0.42 7.39 0.39
CA ALA A 29 -0.97 7.78 0.54
C ALA A 29 -1.49 8.66 -0.62
N ASP A 30 -0.59 9.17 -1.47
CA ASP A 30 -0.85 9.89 -2.71
C ASP A 30 -1.72 9.11 -3.72
N ASN A 31 -1.80 7.78 -3.60
CA ASN A 31 -2.68 6.94 -4.43
C ASN A 31 -4.14 6.89 -3.91
N LEU A 32 -4.44 7.51 -2.77
CA LEU A 32 -5.79 7.60 -2.23
C LEU A 32 -6.48 8.87 -2.77
N THR A 33 -7.55 8.71 -3.54
CA THR A 33 -8.36 9.86 -3.96
C THR A 33 -8.97 10.56 -2.74
N LYS A 34 -9.22 11.87 -2.83
CA LYS A 34 -9.93 12.64 -1.78
C LYS A 34 -11.25 12.00 -1.37
N GLN A 35 -11.96 11.38 -2.32
CA GLN A 35 -13.19 10.64 -2.06
C GLN A 35 -12.94 9.42 -1.15
N LYS A 36 -11.84 8.70 -1.34
CA LYS A 36 -11.47 7.56 -0.51
C LYS A 36 -10.99 7.99 0.87
N LEU A 37 -10.35 9.17 0.99
CA LEU A 37 -9.97 9.75 2.29
C LEU A 37 -11.18 10.16 3.13
N ASN A 38 -12.21 10.72 2.50
CA ASN A 38 -13.45 11.12 3.17
C ASN A 38 -14.45 9.96 3.35
N SER A 39 -14.16 8.78 2.81
CA SER A 39 -15.02 7.62 3.01
C SER A 39 -14.95 7.12 4.46
N LYS A 40 -16.05 6.57 4.95
CA LYS A 40 -16.11 5.92 6.26
C LYS A 40 -15.12 4.76 6.30
N ILE A 41 -14.36 4.64 7.38
CA ILE A 41 -13.39 3.55 7.54
C ILE A 41 -14.08 2.21 7.82
N LEU A 42 -15.22 2.24 8.52
CA LEU A 42 -16.05 1.06 8.72
C LEU A 42 -17.11 0.98 7.61
N GLN A 43 -17.03 -0.07 6.80
CA GLN A 43 -17.93 -0.33 5.67
C GLN A 43 -18.44 -1.78 5.75
N GLU A 44 -19.69 -2.00 5.35
CA GLU A 44 -20.30 -3.33 5.32
C GLU A 44 -19.53 -4.30 4.44
N GLU A 45 -18.95 -3.78 3.35
CA GLU A 45 -18.10 -4.51 2.41
C GLU A 45 -16.90 -5.18 3.11
N ILE A 46 -16.26 -4.45 4.02
CA ILE A 46 -15.10 -4.92 4.78
C ILE A 46 -15.55 -5.98 5.78
N VAL A 47 -16.66 -5.74 6.49
CA VAL A 47 -17.23 -6.71 7.44
C VAL A 47 -17.56 -8.02 6.74
N LYS A 48 -18.21 -7.94 5.57
CA LYS A 48 -18.53 -9.10 4.73
C LYS A 48 -17.27 -9.84 4.30
N LYS A 49 -16.30 -9.12 3.72
CA LYS A 49 -15.05 -9.70 3.22
C LYS A 49 -14.25 -10.42 4.30
N VAL A 50 -14.20 -9.87 5.52
CA VAL A 50 -13.54 -10.54 6.65
C VAL A 50 -14.32 -11.79 7.05
N ASN A 51 -15.64 -11.68 7.23
CA ASN A 51 -16.45 -12.78 7.73
C ASN A 51 -16.60 -13.95 6.74
N GLU A 52 -16.46 -13.68 5.44
CA GLU A 52 -16.44 -14.70 4.39
C GLU A 52 -15.07 -15.38 4.24
N HIS A 53 -14.02 -14.83 4.87
CA HIS A 53 -12.68 -15.40 4.76
C HIS A 53 -12.58 -16.69 5.59
N PRO A 54 -12.24 -17.84 4.97
CA PRO A 54 -12.35 -19.16 5.62
C PRO A 54 -11.46 -19.29 6.86
N ASN A 55 -10.37 -18.55 6.92
CA ASN A 55 -9.39 -18.58 8.00
C ASN A 55 -9.27 -17.24 8.73
N ALA A 56 -10.34 -16.44 8.79
CA ALA A 56 -10.29 -15.16 9.49
C ALA A 56 -9.86 -15.33 10.96
N GLY A 57 -10.36 -16.36 11.65
CA GLY A 57 -10.06 -16.62 13.07
C GLY A 57 -10.75 -15.65 14.03
N TRP A 58 -11.49 -14.65 13.52
CA TRP A 58 -12.28 -13.68 14.25
C TRP A 58 -13.46 -13.23 13.39
N LYS A 59 -14.48 -12.62 14.03
CA LYS A 59 -15.68 -12.09 13.37
C LYS A 59 -15.67 -10.56 13.42
N ALA A 60 -15.83 -9.93 12.26
CA ALA A 60 -16.01 -8.49 12.15
C ALA A 60 -17.47 -8.08 12.38
N ALA A 61 -17.65 -6.90 12.96
CA ALA A 61 -18.94 -6.21 13.09
C ALA A 61 -18.74 -4.69 12.98
N LEU A 62 -19.79 -3.97 12.62
CA LEU A 62 -19.80 -2.51 12.69
C LEU A 62 -19.91 -2.07 14.16
N ASN A 63 -19.06 -1.14 14.58
CA ASN A 63 -19.10 -0.54 15.91
C ASN A 63 -19.63 0.89 15.76
N ASP A 64 -20.76 1.17 16.39
CA ASP A 64 -21.44 2.47 16.29
C ASP A 64 -20.54 3.63 16.73
N ARG A 65 -19.61 3.41 17.67
CA ARG A 65 -18.65 4.42 18.13
C ARG A 65 -17.72 4.93 17.03
N PHE A 66 -17.48 4.13 15.99
CA PHE A 66 -16.59 4.47 14.87
C PHE A 66 -17.34 4.53 13.53
N SER A 67 -18.67 4.51 13.55
CA SER A 67 -19.52 4.47 12.35
C SER A 67 -19.38 5.67 11.40
N ASN A 68 -18.85 6.79 11.91
CA ASN A 68 -18.63 8.03 11.16
C ASN A 68 -17.17 8.45 11.09
N ALA A 69 -16.25 7.62 11.58
CA ALA A 69 -14.84 7.93 11.48
C ALA A 69 -14.41 7.86 10.01
N THR A 70 -13.59 8.80 9.58
CA THR A 70 -12.97 8.83 8.24
C THR A 70 -11.45 8.72 8.38
N VAL A 71 -10.76 8.49 7.25
CA VAL A 71 -9.29 8.39 7.25
C VAL A 71 -8.63 9.73 7.63
N ILE A 72 -9.34 10.85 7.44
CA ILE A 72 -8.85 12.19 7.78
C ILE A 72 -8.95 12.47 9.29
N ASP A 73 -9.85 11.78 10.00
CA ASP A 73 -10.10 12.00 11.43
C ASP A 73 -9.09 11.27 12.35
N LEU A 74 -8.18 10.47 11.78
CA LEU A 74 -7.19 9.64 12.47
C LEU A 74 -5.76 10.13 12.22
#